data_AF-A0A2D6GWF3-F1
#
_entry.id   AF-A0A2D6GWF3-F1
#
_cell.length_a   1.000
_cell.length_b   1.000
_cell.length_c   1.000
_cell.angle_alpha   90.00
_cell.angle_beta   90.00
_cell.angle_gamma   90.00
#
_symmetry.space_group_name_H-M   'P 1'
#
loop_
_entity.id
_entity.type
_entity.pdbx_description
1 polymer ?
#
loop_
_entity_poly.entity_id
_entity_poly.type
_entity_poly.pdbx_seq_one_letter_code
_entity_poly.pdbx_strand_id
1 'polypeptide(L)'
;MKKIKRVYLPKWMRYWVIPLFVLIGGLIGYEEFLNEGTKGELGTIGALILFVVFGGAIVMFWLMTEGKLPSYIIEEEVHEKEIE
;
A
#
# COMPACT_ATOMS: atom_id res chain seq x y z
N MET A 1 -13.91 -19.11 -22.51
CA MET A 1 -13.59 -17.67 -22.31
C MET A 1 -13.13 -17.46 -20.87
N LYS A 2 -12.08 -16.66 -20.61
CA LYS A 2 -11.69 -16.30 -19.23
C LYS A 2 -12.52 -15.11 -18.74
N LYS A 3 -13.13 -15.20 -17.56
CA LYS A 3 -13.73 -14.03 -16.89
C LYS A 3 -12.69 -13.40 -15.97
N ILE A 4 -12.38 -12.13 -16.20
CA ILE A 4 -11.45 -11.35 -15.38
C ILE A 4 -12.27 -10.48 -14.42
N LYS A 5 -12.16 -10.72 -13.12
CA LYS A 5 -12.78 -9.87 -12.08
C LYS A 5 -11.69 -9.12 -11.32
N ARG A 6 -11.77 -7.78 -11.35
CA ARG A 6 -10.88 -6.88 -10.61
C ARG A 6 -11.49 -6.61 -9.24
N VAL A 7 -10.72 -6.84 -8.18
CA VAL A 7 -11.14 -6.53 -6.82
C VAL A 7 -10.39 -5.30 -6.33
N TYR A 8 -11.10 -4.44 -5.62
CA TYR A 8 -10.61 -3.17 -5.10
C TYR A 8 -10.80 -3.10 -3.59
N LEU A 9 -10.03 -2.25 -2.93
CA LEU A 9 -10.14 -2.08 -1.49
C LEU A 9 -11.36 -1.23 -1.12
N PRO A 10 -12.04 -1.54 0.00
CA PRO A 10 -13.10 -0.69 0.52
C PRO A 10 -12.60 0.74 0.80
N LYS A 11 -13.37 1.74 0.38
CA LYS A 11 -13.02 3.17 0.57
C LYS A 11 -12.78 3.55 2.03
N TRP A 12 -13.44 2.87 2.97
CA TRP A 12 -13.28 3.14 4.40
C TRP A 12 -11.88 2.80 4.92
N MET A 13 -11.18 1.84 4.31
CA MET A 13 -9.82 1.46 4.73
C MET A 13 -8.82 2.61 4.57
N ARG A 14 -9.05 3.51 3.61
CA ARG A 14 -8.19 4.70 3.41
C ARG A 14 -8.10 5.55 4.67
N TYR A 15 -9.18 5.69 5.43
CA TYR A 15 -9.21 6.52 6.64
C TYR A 15 -8.46 5.90 7.82
N TRP A 16 -8.12 4.61 7.75
CA TRP A 16 -7.37 3.92 8.81
C TRP A 16 -5.93 3.66 8.39
N VAL A 17 -5.74 3.11 7.19
CA VAL A 17 -4.42 2.68 6.70
C VAL A 17 -3.53 3.89 6.41
N ILE A 18 -4.05 4.94 5.78
CA ILE A 18 -3.21 6.08 5.40
C ILE A 18 -2.71 6.85 6.62
N PRO A 19 -3.56 7.23 7.59
CA PRO A 19 -3.07 7.87 8.81
C PRO A 19 -2.09 6.99 9.59
N LEU A 20 -2.31 5.66 9.63
CA LEU A 20 -1.38 4.74 10.27
C LEU A 20 0.01 4.77 9.61
N PHE A 21 0.08 4.70 8.28
CA PHE A 21 1.35 4.76 7.54
C PHE A 21 2.04 6.11 7.71
N VAL A 22 1.27 7.21 7.72
CA VAL A 22 1.81 8.55 7.97
C VAL A 22 2.37 8.66 9.39
N LEU A 23 1.67 8.10 10.39
CA LEU A 23 2.11 8.09 11.78
C LEU A 23 3.39 7.27 11.95
N ILE A 24 3.46 6.07 11.36
CA ILE A 24 4.67 5.23 11.38
C ILE A 24 5.83 5.94 10.69
N GLY A 25 5.62 6.48 9.48
CA GLY A 25 6.66 7.23 8.77
C GLY A 25 7.14 8.47 9.54
N GLY A 26 6.22 9.17 10.20
CA GLY A 26 6.54 10.31 11.06
C GLY A 26 7.35 9.92 12.29
N LEU A 27 7.01 8.80 12.95
CA LEU A 27 7.78 8.25 14.06
C LEU A 27 9.19 7.87 13.61
N ILE A 28 9.33 7.19 12.47
CA ILE A 28 10.66 6.84 11.94
C ILE A 28 11.47 8.09 11.63
N GLY A 29 10.85 9.13 11.05
CA GLY A 29 11.51 10.41 10.83
C GLY A 29 11.93 11.11 12.12
N TYR A 30 11.09 11.04 13.15
CA TYR A 30 11.43 11.56 14.48
C TYR A 30 12.64 10.82 15.08
N GLU A 31 12.61 9.49 15.08
CA GLU A 31 13.70 8.66 15.61
C GLU A 31 15.02 8.91 14.86
N GLU A 32 14.98 9.03 13.54
CA GLU A 32 16.19 9.19 12.72
C GLU A 32 16.80 10.61 12.81
N PHE A 33 15.97 11.66 12.90
CA PHE A 33 16.46 13.05 12.80
C PHE A 33 16.43 13.83 14.12
N LEU A 34 15.53 13.48 15.05
CA LEU A 34 15.23 14.27 16.25
C LEU A 34 15.56 13.54 17.55
N ASN A 35 15.57 12.20 17.59
CA ASN A 35 15.96 11.45 18.77
C ASN A 35 17.48 11.28 18.84
N GLU A 36 18.12 11.87 19.86
CA GLU A 36 19.57 11.82 20.05
C GLU A 36 20.13 10.40 20.24
N GLY A 37 19.30 9.43 20.67
CA GLY A 37 19.73 8.05 20.93
C GLY A 37 19.87 7.19 19.67
N THR A 38 19.10 7.47 18.63
CA THR A 38 19.02 6.71 17.37
C THR A 38 19.37 7.56 16.15
N LYS A 39 19.84 8.79 16.39
CA LYS A 39 20.07 9.78 15.34
C LYS A 39 21.10 9.27 14.32
N GLY A 40 20.70 9.23 13.06
CA GLY A 40 21.61 8.90 11.96
C GLY A 40 21.91 7.41 11.80
N GLU A 41 21.16 6.50 12.44
CA GLU A 41 21.36 5.06 12.29
C GLU A 41 21.14 4.58 10.85
N LEU A 42 20.10 5.06 10.18
CA LEU A 42 19.87 4.79 8.76
C LEU A 42 20.72 5.68 7.85
N GLY A 43 21.10 6.85 8.36
CA GLY A 43 21.72 7.91 7.59
C GLY A 43 20.72 8.56 6.61
N THR A 44 21.06 9.75 6.13
CA THR A 44 20.15 10.56 5.29
C THR A 44 19.67 9.83 4.04
N ILE A 45 20.53 9.06 3.38
CA ILE A 45 20.19 8.31 2.17
C ILE A 45 19.25 7.14 2.50
N GLY A 46 19.54 6.38 3.55
CA GLY A 46 18.71 5.26 3.99
C GLY A 46 17.31 5.74 4.40
N ALA A 47 17.24 6.83 5.16
CA ALA A 47 15.99 7.48 5.53
C ALA A 47 15.18 7.91 4.29
N LEU A 48 15.82 8.54 3.31
CA LEU A 48 15.15 9.04 2.10
C LEU A 48 14.58 7.89 1.25
N ILE A 49 15.31 6.80 1.09
CA ILE A 49 14.82 5.57 0.43
C ILE A 49 13.58 5.04 1.16
N LEU A 50 13.64 4.96 2.50
CA LEU A 50 12.53 4.48 3.30
C LEU A 50 11.28 5.36 3.16
N PHE A 51 11.44 6.69 3.15
CA PHE A 51 10.33 7.61 2.90
C PHE A 51 9.71 7.45 1.52
N VAL A 52 10.53 7.18 0.49
CA VAL A 52 10.03 6.87 -0.85
C VAL A 52 9.20 5.59 -0.85
N VAL A 53 9.65 4.54 -0.16
CA VAL A 53 8.90 3.29 -0.02
C VAL A 53 7.57 3.52 0.70
N PHE A 54 7.57 4.24 1.82
CA PHE A 54 6.35 4.59 2.56
C PHE A 54 5.39 5.43 1.72
N GLY A 55 5.91 6.47 1.04
CA GLY A 55 5.13 7.30 0.14
C GLY A 55 4.51 6.49 -1.01
N GLY A 56 5.30 5.59 -1.61
CA GLY A 56 4.84 4.66 -2.64
C GLY A 56 3.72 3.75 -2.15
N ALA A 57 3.86 3.18 -0.94
CA ALA A 57 2.83 2.36 -0.31
C ALA A 57 1.54 3.14 -0.07
N ILE A 58 1.62 4.37 0.46
CA ILE A 58 0.47 5.26 0.66
C ILE A 58 -0.25 5.52 -0.67
N VAL A 59 0.49 5.86 -1.72
CA VAL A 59 -0.06 6.10 -3.06
C VAL A 59 -0.72 4.84 -3.62
N MET A 60 -0.09 3.67 -3.49
CA MET A 60 -0.68 2.40 -3.93
C MET A 60 -2.01 2.13 -3.22
N PHE A 61 -2.04 2.22 -1.88
CA PHE A 61 -3.27 2.05 -1.11
C PHE A 61 -4.36 3.04 -1.52
N TRP A 62 -3.97 4.30 -1.74
CA TRP A 62 -4.88 5.32 -2.22
C TRP A 62 -5.50 4.93 -3.57
N LEU A 63 -4.69 4.56 -4.56
CA LEU A 63 -5.17 4.13 -5.88
C LEU A 63 -6.04 2.86 -5.80
N MET A 64 -5.74 1.94 -4.88
CA MET A 64 -6.54 0.73 -4.66
C MET A 64 -7.92 1.03 -4.08
N THR A 65 -8.01 1.99 -3.17
CA THR A 65 -9.30 2.42 -2.59
C THR A 65 -10.11 3.32 -3.54
N GLU A 66 -9.46 4.02 -4.47
CA GLU A 66 -10.14 4.81 -5.52
C GLU A 66 -10.69 3.98 -6.69
N GLY A 67 -10.39 2.68 -6.75
CA GLY A 67 -10.80 1.84 -7.86
C GLY A 67 -9.90 1.96 -9.11
N LYS A 68 -8.75 2.64 -9.00
CA LYS A 68 -7.80 2.84 -10.11
C LYS A 68 -6.80 1.71 -10.23
N LEU A 69 -6.39 1.13 -9.10
CA LEU A 69 -5.45 0.00 -9.04
C LEU A 69 -6.16 -1.21 -8.43
N PRO A 70 -6.29 -2.36 -9.11
CA PRO A 70 -6.86 -3.55 -8.46
C PRO A 70 -5.92 -4.07 -7.38
N SER A 71 -6.47 -4.48 -6.24
CA SER A 71 -5.70 -5.14 -5.18
C SER A 71 -5.35 -6.59 -5.56
N TYR A 72 -6.23 -7.25 -6.31
CA TYR A 72 -6.00 -8.55 -6.92
C TYR A 72 -6.96 -8.79 -8.09
N ILE A 73 -6.59 -9.72 -8.97
CA ILE A 73 -7.34 -10.11 -10.15
C ILE A 73 -7.74 -11.58 -9.98
N ILE A 74 -9.02 -11.88 -10.17
CA ILE A 74 -9.53 -13.25 -10.20
C ILE A 74 -9.74 -13.62 -11.68
N GLU A 75 -9.03 -14.64 -12.14
CA GLU A 75 -9.27 -15.28 -13.43
C GLU A 75 -10.12 -16.53 -13.22
N GLU A 76 -11.36 -16.52 -13.69
CA GLU A 76 -12.21 -17.72 -13.73
C GLU A 76 -12.15 -18.33 -15.13
N GLU A 77 -11.73 -19.60 -15.20
CA GLU A 77 -11.88 -20.41 -16.41
C GLU A 77 -13.34 -20.88 -16.50
N VAL A 78 -14.06 -20.39 -17.51
CA VAL A 78 -15.40 -20.91 -17.81
C VAL A 78 -15.22 -22.32 -18.38
N HIS A 79 -15.26 -23.33 -17.50
CA HIS A 79 -15.57 -24.68 -17.94
C HIS A 79 -17.04 -24.70 -18.34
N GLU A 80 -17.29 -24.75 -19.66
CA GLU A 80 -18.54 -25.28 -20.21
C GLU A 80 -18.68 -26.72 -19.71
N LYS A 81 -19.25 -26.90 -18.51
CA LYS A 81 -19.86 -28.17 -18.15
C LYS A 81 -21.34 -28.06 -18.46
N GLU A 82 -21.66 -28.64 -19.61
CA GLU A 82 -22.84 -29.47 -19.86
C GLU A 82 -24.16 -28.86 -19.35
N ILE A 83 -24.80 -28.08 -20.23
CA ILE A 83 -26.26 -28.02 -20.24
C ILE A 83 -26.70 -29.15 -21.17
N GLU A 84 -27.02 -30.32 -20.58
CA GLU A 84 -27.94 -31.30 -21.18
C GLU A 84 -29.37 -30.74 -21.26
#